data_AF-A0AAX1FR22-F1
#
_entry.id   AF-A0AAX1FR22-F1
#
_cell.length_a   1.000
_cell.length_b   1.000
_cell.length_c   1.000
_cell.angle_alpha   90.00
_cell.angle_beta   90.00
_cell.angle_gamma   90.00
#
_symmetry.space_group_name_H-M   'P 1'
#
loop_
_entity.id
_entity.type
_entity.pdbx_description
1 polymer ?
#
loop_
_entity_poly.entity_id
_entity_poly.type
_entity_poly.pdbx_seq_one_letter_code
_entity_poly.pdbx_strand_id
1 'polypeptide(L)' 'MTLQELVLEQFPSLEMDGIRHLPLCDIFTITYKGHLIGYFNPRHNELRLDRDEINKLTGGENGV' A
#
# COMPACT_ATOMS: atom_id res chain seq x y z
N MET A 1 7.61 -14.10 -4.60
CA MET A 1 6.89 -12.83 -4.76
C MET A 1 7.02 -12.03 -3.48
N THR A 2 7.41 -10.76 -3.58
CA THR A 2 7.56 -9.86 -2.44
C THR A 2 6.23 -9.18 -2.11
N LEU A 3 6.10 -8.64 -0.90
CA LEU A 3 4.90 -7.90 -0.50
C LEU A 3 4.74 -6.59 -1.31
N GLN A 4 5.84 -6.00 -1.79
CA GLN A 4 5.79 -4.85 -2.70
C GLN A 4 5.18 -5.25 -4.05
N GLU A 5 5.59 -6.39 -4.61
CA GLU A 5 5.01 -6.92 -5.84
C GLU A 5 3.50 -7.17 -5.70
N LEU A 6 3.04 -7.68 -4.55
CA LEU A 6 1.60 -7.93 -4.31
C LEU A 6 0.79 -6.63 -4.26
N VAL A 7 1.36 -5.58 -3.69
CA VAL A 7 0.74 -4.25 -3.66
C VAL A 7 0.64 -3.68 -5.09
N LEU A 8 1.71 -3.82 -5.89
CA LEU A 8 1.74 -3.36 -7.28
C LEU A 8 0.79 -4.12 -8.20
N GLU A 9 0.58 -5.43 -7.97
CA GLU A 9 -0.43 -6.18 -8.72
C GLU A 9 -1.85 -5.63 -8.51
N GLN A 10 -2.17 -5.16 -7.30
CA GLN A 10 -3.47 -4.56 -7.02
C GLN A 10 -3.57 -3.08 -7.44
N PHE A 11 -2.46 -2.34 -7.35
CA PHE A 11 -2.38 -0.91 -7.68
C PHE A 11 -1.13 -0.61 -8.53
N PRO A 12 -1.18 -0.86 -9.85
CA PRO A 12 -0.04 -0.68 -10.74
C PRO A 12 0.41 0.78 -10.92
N SER A 13 -0.40 1.75 -10.49
CA SER A 13 -0.08 3.18 -10.52
C SER A 13 0.92 3.61 -9.44
N LEU A 14 1.21 2.75 -8.46
CA LEU A 14 2.17 3.05 -7.41
C LEU A 14 3.61 2.82 -7.89
N GLU A 15 4.52 3.64 -7.40
CA GLU A 15 5.96 3.45 -7.61
C GLU A 15 6.52 2.49 -6.54
N MET A 16 7.27 1.47 -6.95
CA MET A 16 7.84 0.47 -6.05
C MET A 16 8.65 1.10 -4.90
N ASP A 17 9.45 2.12 -5.23
CA ASP A 17 10.31 2.83 -4.29
C ASP A 17 9.52 3.62 -3.23
N GLY A 18 8.25 3.94 -3.50
CA GLY A 18 7.36 4.60 -2.55
C GLY A 18 6.77 3.64 -1.52
N ILE A 19 6.72 2.33 -1.80
CA ILE A 19 6.10 1.33 -0.95
C ILE A 19 7.08 0.90 0.15
N ARG A 20 6.63 0.94 1.40
CA ARG A 20 7.34 0.42 2.58
C ARG A 20 6.41 -0.45 3.40
N HIS A 21 6.98 -1.43 4.09
CA HIS A 21 6.25 -2.26 5.05
C HIS A 21 6.88 -2.11 6.42
N LEU A 22 6.06 -1.88 7.42
CA LEU A 22 6.51 -1.76 8.80
C LEU A 22 5.88 -2.89 9.62
N PRO A 23 6.68 -3.68 10.36
CA PRO A 23 6.14 -4.72 11.22
C PRO A 23 5.36 -4.07 12.38
N LEU A 24 4.15 -4.56 12.62
CA LEU A 24 3.31 -4.15 13.74
C LEU A 24 2.70 -5.39 14.38
N CYS A 25 3.28 -5.84 15.49
CA CYS A 25 2.92 -7.06 16.19
C CYS A 25 2.92 -8.28 15.24
N ASP A 26 1.74 -8.74 14.83
CA ASP A 26 1.49 -9.91 13.99
C ASP A 26 1.09 -9.58 12.55
N ILE A 27 1.07 -8.30 12.17
CA ILE A 27 0.80 -7.82 10.81
C ILE A 27 1.96 -6.96 10.28
N PHE A 28 1.90 -6.64 8.99
CA PHE A 28 2.73 -5.60 8.37
C PHE A 28 1.84 -4.45 7.91
N THR A 29 2.05 -3.24 8.40
CA THR A 29 1.38 -2.05 7.82
C THR A 29 2.06 -1.70 6.51
N ILE A 30 1.27 -1.35 5.49
CA ILE A 30 1.75 -0.92 4.18
C ILE A 30 1.67 0.60 4.13
N THR A 31 2.78 1.26 3.81
CA THR A 31 2.81 2.71 3.60
C THR A 31 3.28 3.05 2.19
N TYR A 32 2.77 4.15 1.65
CA TYR A 32 3.23 4.74 0.39
C TYR A 32 3.64 6.18 0.61
N LYS A 33 4.91 6.52 0.31
CA LYS A 33 5.48 7.87 0.50
C LYS A 33 5.23 8.45 1.91
N GLY A 34 5.23 7.58 2.93
CA GLY A 34 5.00 7.96 4.34
C GLY A 34 3.53 7.93 4.80
N HIS A 35 2.57 7.68 3.90
CA HIS A 35 1.15 7.56 4.23
C HIS A 35 0.75 6.11 4.44
N LEU A 36 -0.05 5.81 5.47
CA LEU A 36 -0.59 4.47 5.70
C LEU A 36 -1.66 4.17 4.65
N ILE A 37 -1.45 3.13 3.85
CA ILE A 37 -2.36 2.73 2.75
C ILE A 37 -2.94 1.33 2.92
N GLY A 38 -2.65 0.65 4.04
CA GLY A 38 -3.21 -0.68 4.29
C GLY A 38 -2.38 -1.54 5.24
N TYR A 39 -2.66 -2.83 5.23
CA TYR A 39 -1.91 -3.84 5.98
C TYR A 39 -1.90 -5.19 5.27
N PHE A 40 -0.93 -6.01 5.64
CA PHE A 40 -0.86 -7.43 5.32
C PHE A 40 -0.89 -8.26 6.59
N ASN A 41 -1.84 -9.19 6.67
CA ASN A 41 -1.95 -10.17 7.74
C ASN A 41 -1.40 -11.52 7.27
N PRO A 42 -0.19 -11.92 7.70
CA PRO A 42 0.45 -13.16 7.27
C PRO A 42 -0.26 -14.42 7.79
N ARG A 43 -1.02 -14.34 8.89
CA ARG A 43 -1.76 -15.50 9.44
C ARG A 43 -2.93 -15.91 8.56
N HIS A 44 -3.54 -14.95 7.87
CA HIS A 44 -4.69 -15.16 6.99
C HIS A 44 -4.36 -14.99 5.50
N ASN A 45 -3.09 -14.70 5.17
CA ASN A 45 -2.65 -14.32 3.82
C ASN A 45 -3.53 -13.20 3.22
N GLU A 46 -3.88 -12.20 4.04
CA GLU A 46 -4.83 -11.14 3.69
C GLU A 46 -4.08 -9.83 3.47
N LEU A 47 -4.15 -9.29 2.24
CA LEU A 47 -3.71 -7.94 1.91
C LEU A 47 -4.94 -7.04 1.80
N ARG A 48 -5.04 -6.04 2.69
CA ARG A 48 -6.06 -4.99 2.62
C ARG A 48 -5.39 -3.66 2.31
N LEU A 49 -5.86 -3.01 1.26
CA LEU A 49 -5.38 -1.72 0.81
C LEU A 49 -6.54 -0.73 0.78
N ASP A 50 -6.29 0.48 1.28
CA ASP A 50 -7.24 1.59 1.25
C ASP A 50 -7.18 2.24 -0.15
N ARG A 51 -8.14 1.85 -0.98
CA ARG A 51 -8.26 2.35 -2.36
C ARG A 51 -8.49 3.87 -2.40
N ASP A 52 -9.24 4.42 -1.47
CA ASP A 52 -9.57 5.85 -1.47
C ASP A 52 -8.35 6.68 -1.08
N GLU A 53 -7.58 6.21 -0.09
CA GLU A 53 -6.31 6.85 0.27
C GLU A 53 -5.29 6.76 -0.86
N ILE A 54 -5.15 5.59 -1.49
CA ILE A 54 -4.25 5.43 -2.65
C ILE A 54 -4.65 6.37 -3.79
N ASN A 55 -5.94 6.44 -4.12
CA ASN A 55 -6.43 7.32 -5.18
C ASN A 55 -6.19 8.81 -4.89
N LYS A 56 -6.27 9.25 -3.63
CA LYS A 56 -5.90 10.62 -3.25
C LYS A 56 -4.41 10.88 -3.47
N LEU A 57 -3.56 9.92 -3.11
CA LEU A 57 -2.11 10.02 -3.23
C LEU A 57 -1.60 9.95 -4.68
N THR A 58 -2.31 9.23 -5.57
CA THR A 58 -1.91 9.08 -6.98
C THR A 58 -2.72 9.95 -7.95
N GLY A 59 -3.87 10.48 -7.53
CA GLY A 59 -4.82 11.24 -8.36
C GLY A 59 -5.02 12.70 -7.93
N GLY A 60 -4.23 13.20 -6.98
CA GLY A 60 -4.27 14.57 -6.45
C GLY A 60 -3.71 15.66 -7.37
N GLU A 61 -3.55 15.42 -8.67
CA GLU A 61 -3.37 16.47 -9.70
C GLU A 61 -4.68 16.61 -10.49
N ASN A 62 -5.69 17.23 -9.90
CA ASN A 62 -6.85 17.73 -10.64
C ASN A 62 -7.35 19.05 -10.04
N GLY A 63 -6.80 20.14 -10.58
CA GLY A 63 -7.55 21.34 -10.95
C GLY A 63 -7.95 22.32 -9.84
N VAL A 64 -7.08 23.31 -9.60
CA VAL A 64 -7.51 24.70 -9.42
C VAL A 64 -7.39 25.40 -10.76
#